data_AF-A0A9D5K9P1-F1
#
_entry.id   AF-A0A9D5K9P1-F1
#
_cell.length_a   1.000
_cell.length_b   1.000
_cell.length_c   1.000
_cell.angle_alpha   90.00
_cell.angle_beta   90.00
_cell.angle_gamma   90.00
#
_symmetry.space_group_name_H-M   'P 1'
#
loop_
_entity.id
_entity.type
_entity.pdbx_description
1 polymer ?
#
loop_
_entity_poly.entity_id
_entity_poly.type
_entity_poly.pdbx_seq_one_letter_code
_entity_poly.pdbx_strand_id
1 'polypeptide(L)'
;AHYDAISETPWEYTPGADDNASGVAGVMEAARILSDQDLKHTVKFVLFGGEELGLFGSKYYVNQVADAETEDMILGVLNLDMMAYEGNGIPEVDIHCHPWLEESAEQAEMLTDIIDVYGLDLIADIHTKDATTRSDHASFWPELIPAMLLIEDYFGGDSTPFYHTTDDRISTLDTDYLTEGVKISVVWTATMAQSDAFNPAIMENPYPDEVILFKLTTHQTDAIVWMNIKTPYRITPAVYNMAGQKVKVFTPVSPSVTRQRIRLDLSGLGAGVYWIGVPGTPVEKFVLIR
;
A
#
# COMPACT_ATOMS: atom_id res chain seq x y z
N ALA A 1 -4.13 12.58 -6.21
CA ALA A 1 -5.21 12.92 -7.14
C ALA A 1 -5.00 14.35 -7.59
N HIS A 2 -5.30 14.63 -8.85
CA HIS A 2 -5.39 15.99 -9.36
C HIS A 2 -6.83 16.45 -9.42
N TYR A 3 -7.01 17.76 -9.37
CA TYR A 3 -8.30 18.45 -9.33
C TYR A 3 -8.68 19.04 -10.69
N ASP A 4 -7.70 19.29 -11.56
CA ASP A 4 -7.95 19.70 -12.93
C ASP A 4 -8.39 18.52 -13.80
N ALA A 5 -8.93 18.84 -14.97
CA ALA A 5 -9.32 17.90 -16.00
C ALA A 5 -9.13 18.60 -17.36
N ILE A 6 -9.02 17.81 -18.44
CA ILE A 6 -8.97 18.32 -19.81
C ILE A 6 -9.97 17.61 -20.71
N SER A 7 -10.39 18.28 -21.78
CA SER A 7 -11.21 17.69 -22.84
C SER A 7 -10.77 18.22 -24.20
N GLU A 8 -11.41 17.77 -25.28
CA GLU A 8 -11.25 18.34 -26.62
C GLU A 8 -11.71 19.81 -26.72
N THR A 9 -12.50 20.30 -25.74
CA THR A 9 -12.97 21.69 -25.62
C THR A 9 -12.81 22.23 -24.19
N PRO A 10 -11.56 22.35 -23.69
CA PRO A 10 -11.29 22.50 -22.26
C PRO A 10 -11.75 23.83 -21.64
N TRP A 11 -12.02 24.84 -22.48
CA TRP A 11 -12.53 26.14 -22.05
C TRP A 11 -14.07 26.24 -22.08
N GLU A 12 -14.74 25.20 -22.57
CA GLU A 12 -16.19 25.17 -22.75
C GLU A 12 -16.86 24.11 -21.87
N TYR A 13 -16.38 22.86 -21.94
CA TYR A 13 -17.01 21.75 -21.24
C TYR A 13 -16.03 20.62 -20.98
N THR A 14 -15.73 20.38 -19.70
CA THR A 14 -14.82 19.33 -19.24
C THR A 14 -15.40 18.73 -17.96
N PRO A 15 -16.21 17.66 -18.05
CA PRO A 15 -16.81 17.09 -16.86
C PRO A 15 -15.79 16.32 -16.00
N GLY A 16 -14.83 15.59 -16.60
CA GLY A 16 -13.70 14.97 -15.89
C GLY A 16 -14.13 14.05 -14.76
N ALA A 17 -15.16 13.23 -14.99
CA ALA A 17 -15.81 12.47 -13.93
C ALA A 17 -14.94 11.33 -13.43
N ASP A 18 -14.37 10.56 -14.35
CA ASP A 18 -13.40 9.53 -14.07
C ASP A 18 -12.00 10.12 -13.91
N ASP A 19 -11.63 11.02 -14.83
CA ASP A 19 -10.34 11.70 -14.89
C ASP A 19 -10.47 13.21 -14.52
N ASN A 20 -10.29 13.60 -13.25
CA ASN A 20 -9.99 12.76 -12.09
C ASN A 20 -10.90 13.05 -10.90
N ALA A 21 -12.18 13.37 -11.14
CA ALA A 21 -13.12 13.55 -10.05
C ALA A 21 -13.33 12.26 -9.23
N SER A 22 -13.09 11.08 -9.80
CA SER A 22 -13.10 9.78 -9.11
C SER A 22 -12.01 9.72 -8.02
N GLY A 23 -10.76 10.05 -8.35
CA GLY A 23 -9.65 10.10 -7.40
C GLY A 23 -9.82 11.22 -6.37
N VAL A 24 -10.34 12.39 -6.79
CA VAL A 24 -10.71 13.48 -5.86
C VAL A 24 -11.74 13.00 -4.84
N ALA A 25 -12.79 12.31 -5.29
CA ALA A 25 -13.81 11.76 -4.40
C ALA A 25 -13.21 10.75 -3.41
N GLY A 26 -12.30 9.90 -3.87
CA GLY A 26 -11.57 8.97 -3.00
C GLY A 26 -10.72 9.66 -1.93
N VAL A 27 -9.96 10.70 -2.29
CA VAL A 27 -9.17 11.49 -1.33
C VAL A 27 -10.08 12.19 -0.32
N MET A 28 -11.20 12.76 -0.76
CA MET A 28 -12.17 13.44 0.10
C MET A 28 -12.86 12.48 1.08
N GLU A 29 -13.21 11.27 0.63
CA GLU A 29 -13.82 10.26 1.51
C GLU A 29 -12.81 9.69 2.51
N ALA A 30 -11.55 9.49 2.09
CA ALA A 30 -10.48 9.15 3.00
C ALA A 30 -10.28 10.22 4.08
N ALA A 31 -10.27 11.50 3.70
CA ALA A 31 -10.20 12.61 4.63
C ALA A 31 -11.37 12.59 5.64
N ARG A 32 -12.60 12.36 5.15
CA ARG A 32 -13.81 12.29 5.98
C ARG A 32 -13.75 11.15 7.01
N ILE A 33 -13.22 10.00 6.63
CA ILE A 33 -13.13 8.83 7.53
C ILE A 33 -11.99 8.99 8.55
N LEU A 34 -10.84 9.48 8.08
CA LEU A 34 -9.61 9.51 8.86
C LEU A 34 -9.45 10.76 9.74
N SER A 35 -10.21 11.83 9.49
CA SER A 35 -10.15 13.07 10.30
C SER A 35 -10.48 12.87 11.78
N ASP A 36 -11.27 11.85 12.09
CA ASP A 36 -11.71 11.54 13.45
C ASP A 36 -10.86 10.46 14.13
N GLN A 37 -9.78 10.01 13.49
CA GLN A 37 -8.90 8.96 14.01
C GLN A 37 -7.66 9.54 14.68
N ASP A 38 -7.19 8.88 15.74
CA ASP A 38 -5.91 9.20 16.39
C ASP A 38 -4.78 8.49 15.63
N LEU A 39 -4.06 9.25 14.80
CA LEU A 39 -3.00 8.75 13.92
C LEU A 39 -1.63 9.14 14.46
N LYS A 40 -0.66 8.21 14.42
CA LYS A 40 0.71 8.48 14.87
C LYS A 40 1.45 9.43 13.94
N HIS A 41 1.23 9.31 12.64
CA HIS A 41 1.85 10.15 11.61
C HIS A 41 0.85 11.14 11.03
N THR A 42 1.39 12.25 10.53
CA THR A 42 0.60 13.24 9.79
C THR A 42 0.17 12.68 8.45
N VAL A 43 -1.12 12.72 8.15
CA VAL A 43 -1.67 12.42 6.83
C VAL A 43 -1.97 13.72 6.10
N LYS A 44 -1.46 13.86 4.88
CA LYS A 44 -1.73 15.01 4.00
C LYS A 44 -2.66 14.55 2.87
N PHE A 45 -3.88 15.07 2.85
CA PHE A 45 -4.81 14.91 1.72
C PHE A 45 -4.55 16.03 0.72
N VAL A 46 -4.12 15.69 -0.48
CA VAL A 46 -3.66 16.66 -1.48
C VAL A 46 -4.40 16.46 -2.78
N LEU A 47 -4.91 17.57 -3.32
CA LEU A 47 -5.52 17.66 -4.64
C LEU A 47 -4.64 18.60 -5.48
N PHE A 48 -3.87 18.05 -6.40
CA PHE A 48 -2.95 18.82 -7.24
C PHE A 48 -3.71 19.57 -8.33
N GLY A 49 -3.11 20.62 -8.89
CA GLY A 49 -3.64 21.28 -10.07
C GLY A 49 -2.59 21.36 -11.16
N GLY A 50 -3.02 21.34 -12.42
CA GLY A 50 -2.14 21.37 -13.58
C GLY A 50 -1.42 20.04 -13.81
N GLU A 51 -2.03 18.91 -13.44
CA GLU A 51 -1.56 17.57 -13.82
C GLU A 51 -1.56 17.45 -15.34
N GLU A 52 -2.69 17.84 -15.96
CA GLU A 52 -2.95 17.72 -17.40
C GLU A 52 -2.07 18.63 -18.25
N LEU A 53 -1.44 19.62 -17.59
CA LEU A 53 -0.50 20.56 -18.18
C LEU A 53 0.96 20.09 -18.00
N GLY A 54 1.17 18.90 -17.44
CA GLY A 54 2.48 18.30 -17.23
C GLY A 54 2.92 18.26 -15.77
N LEU A 55 2.04 17.85 -14.86
CA LEU A 55 2.33 17.60 -13.43
C LEU A 55 2.77 18.85 -12.66
N PHE A 56 2.29 20.04 -13.04
CA PHE A 56 2.79 21.30 -12.49
C PHE A 56 2.60 21.42 -10.99
N GLY A 57 1.43 21.04 -10.48
CA GLY A 57 1.10 21.09 -9.06
C GLY A 57 1.97 20.16 -8.23
N SER A 58 2.07 18.89 -8.61
CA SER A 58 2.88 17.90 -7.88
C SER A 58 4.37 18.19 -7.96
N LYS A 59 4.90 18.60 -9.12
CA LYS A 59 6.30 19.07 -9.23
C LYS A 59 6.60 20.25 -8.33
N TYR A 60 5.70 21.24 -8.30
CA TYR A 60 5.86 22.39 -7.40
C TYR A 60 5.86 21.95 -5.94
N TYR A 61 4.92 21.07 -5.54
CA TYR A 61 4.84 20.56 -4.18
C TYR A 61 6.11 19.79 -3.78
N VAL A 62 6.59 18.87 -4.62
CA VAL A 62 7.78 18.07 -4.34
C VAL A 62 9.02 18.95 -4.23
N ASN A 63 9.21 19.91 -5.15
CA ASN A 63 10.32 20.86 -5.06
C ASN A 63 10.28 21.66 -3.75
N GLN A 64 9.09 22.09 -3.31
CA GLN A 64 8.95 22.82 -2.05
C GLN A 64 9.25 21.93 -0.82
N VAL A 65 8.94 20.64 -0.86
CA VAL A 65 9.29 19.70 0.21
C VAL A 65 10.79 19.40 0.21
N ALA A 66 11.39 19.20 -0.97
CA ALA A 66 12.82 18.93 -1.12
C ALA A 66 13.69 20.16 -0.77
N ASP A 67 13.21 21.37 -1.10
CA ASP A 67 13.89 22.64 -0.81
C ASP A 67 13.67 23.12 0.63
N ALA A 68 12.60 22.66 1.29
CA ALA A 68 12.37 23.00 2.67
C ALA A 68 13.43 22.31 3.53
N GLU A 69 14.14 23.09 4.38
CA GLU A 69 14.96 22.57 5.47
C GLU A 69 14.09 21.92 6.57
N THR A 70 13.00 21.25 6.20
CA THR A 70 12.11 20.54 7.10
C THR A 70 12.65 19.14 7.37
N GLU A 71 12.61 18.72 8.63
CA GLU A 71 12.88 17.33 9.03
C GLU A 71 11.71 16.38 8.66
N ASP A 72 10.68 16.87 7.98
CA ASP A 72 9.49 16.10 7.58
C ASP A 72 9.84 15.06 6.50
N MET A 73 9.86 13.79 6.89
CA MET A 73 10.06 12.66 5.99
C MET A 73 8.72 12.18 5.42
N ILE A 74 8.60 12.13 4.09
CA ILE A 74 7.44 11.49 3.43
C ILE A 74 7.66 9.98 3.41
N LEU A 75 6.87 9.25 4.20
CA LEU A 75 6.97 7.79 4.30
C LEU A 75 6.40 7.05 3.08
N GLY A 76 5.40 7.63 2.42
CA GLY A 76 4.72 7.03 1.27
C GLY A 76 3.68 7.96 0.67
N VAL A 77 3.42 7.80 -0.61
CA VAL A 77 2.39 8.52 -1.37
C VAL A 77 1.55 7.51 -2.12
N LEU A 78 0.23 7.57 -1.95
CA LEU A 78 -0.74 6.86 -2.79
C LEU A 78 -1.48 7.90 -3.63
N ASN A 79 -1.16 7.94 -4.91
CA ASN A 79 -1.85 8.78 -5.88
C ASN A 79 -3.04 8.01 -6.46
N LEU A 80 -4.22 8.62 -6.42
CA LEU A 80 -5.45 8.08 -7.02
C LEU A 80 -5.69 8.82 -8.32
N ASP A 81 -5.82 8.08 -9.42
CA ASP A 81 -6.09 8.63 -10.74
C ASP A 81 -6.92 7.65 -11.56
N MET A 82 -8.08 8.09 -12.07
CA MET A 82 -9.02 7.26 -12.85
C MET A 82 -9.35 5.93 -12.14
N MET A 83 -10.27 6.01 -11.17
CA MET A 83 -10.56 4.92 -10.24
C MET A 83 -11.94 4.29 -10.45
N ALA A 84 -12.61 4.59 -11.57
CA ALA A 84 -14.05 4.38 -11.66
C ALA A 84 -14.56 3.80 -12.98
N TYR A 85 -13.71 3.25 -13.84
CA TYR A 85 -14.17 2.47 -14.99
C TYR A 85 -13.79 0.98 -14.88
N GLU A 86 -14.79 0.12 -15.13
CA GLU A 86 -14.65 -1.33 -15.28
C GLU A 86 -15.57 -1.75 -16.43
N GLY A 87 -14.99 -2.23 -17.53
CA GLY A 87 -15.69 -2.43 -18.80
C GLY A 87 -15.86 -3.90 -19.20
N ASN A 88 -15.14 -4.83 -18.57
CA ASN A 88 -14.99 -6.19 -19.06
C ASN A 88 -15.50 -7.29 -18.11
N GLY A 89 -15.98 -6.92 -16.92
CA GLY A 89 -16.43 -7.78 -15.82
C GLY A 89 -15.30 -8.32 -14.93
N ILE A 90 -14.10 -7.77 -14.99
CA ILE A 90 -12.93 -8.16 -14.20
C ILE A 90 -12.45 -6.92 -13.43
N PRO A 91 -12.55 -6.90 -12.09
CA PRO A 91 -12.23 -5.71 -11.31
C PRO A 91 -10.71 -5.59 -11.09
N GLU A 92 -9.95 -5.57 -12.18
CA GLU A 92 -8.50 -5.37 -12.15
C GLU A 92 -8.16 -3.92 -11.82
N VAL A 93 -7.11 -3.72 -11.02
CA VAL A 93 -6.61 -2.40 -10.64
C VAL A 93 -5.09 -2.38 -10.74
N ASP A 94 -4.56 -1.41 -11.47
CA ASP A 94 -3.14 -1.26 -11.71
C ASP A 94 -2.49 -0.49 -10.56
N ILE A 95 -1.38 -1.03 -10.05
CA ILE A 95 -0.54 -0.41 -9.02
C ILE A 95 0.84 -0.16 -9.62
N HIS A 96 1.11 1.08 -10.04
CA HIS A 96 2.43 1.46 -10.53
C HIS A 96 3.27 2.01 -9.39
N CYS A 97 4.36 1.32 -9.06
CA CYS A 97 5.28 1.70 -8.00
C CYS A 97 6.69 2.01 -8.54
N HIS A 98 7.54 2.64 -7.73
CA HIS A 98 8.87 3.04 -8.16
C HIS A 98 9.72 1.81 -8.56
N PRO A 99 10.28 1.74 -9.79
CA PRO A 99 10.89 0.51 -10.33
C PRO A 99 12.12 -0.02 -9.56
N TRP A 100 12.75 0.84 -8.76
CA TRP A 100 14.02 0.58 -8.07
C TRP A 100 14.03 0.94 -6.59
N LEU A 101 12.88 1.23 -5.99
CA LEU A 101 12.80 1.60 -4.57
C LEU A 101 12.00 0.52 -3.84
N GLU A 102 12.69 -0.26 -3.01
CA GLU A 102 12.14 -1.44 -2.33
C GLU A 102 10.93 -1.07 -1.48
N GLU A 103 11.01 0.05 -0.75
CA GLU A 103 9.94 0.56 0.08
C GLU A 103 8.66 0.86 -0.71
N SER A 104 8.79 1.29 -1.98
CA SER A 104 7.62 1.53 -2.84
C SER A 104 6.98 0.21 -3.30
N ALA A 105 7.76 -0.83 -3.54
CA ALA A 105 7.25 -2.15 -3.89
C ALA A 105 6.61 -2.85 -2.68
N GLU A 106 7.20 -2.72 -1.49
CA GLU A 106 6.60 -3.23 -0.25
C GLU A 106 5.24 -2.57 0.05
N GLN A 107 5.12 -1.26 -0.20
CA GLN A 107 3.85 -0.54 -0.08
C GLN A 107 2.82 -0.99 -1.12
N ALA A 108 3.24 -1.46 -2.30
CA ALA A 108 2.35 -2.01 -3.32
C ALA A 108 1.86 -3.40 -2.91
N GLU A 109 2.74 -4.26 -2.41
CA GLU A 109 2.35 -5.56 -1.85
C GLU A 109 1.37 -5.42 -0.66
N MET A 110 1.50 -4.33 0.11
CA MET A 110 0.56 -4.01 1.19
C MET A 110 -0.87 -3.77 0.68
N LEU A 111 -1.04 -3.21 -0.53
CA LEU A 111 -2.36 -3.05 -1.13
C LEU A 111 -2.97 -4.42 -1.47
N THR A 112 -2.21 -5.33 -2.08
CA THR A 112 -2.65 -6.71 -2.34
C THR A 112 -3.04 -7.44 -1.06
N ASP A 113 -2.25 -7.27 -0.01
CA ASP A 113 -2.54 -7.81 1.33
C ASP A 113 -3.86 -7.29 1.91
N ILE A 114 -4.16 -6.00 1.71
CA ILE A 114 -5.41 -5.39 2.16
C ILE A 114 -6.60 -5.97 1.40
N ILE A 115 -6.48 -6.17 0.09
CA ILE A 115 -7.51 -6.81 -0.73
C ILE A 115 -7.85 -8.18 -0.16
N ASP A 116 -6.83 -9.02 0.07
CA ASP A 116 -7.00 -10.38 0.60
C ASP A 116 -7.61 -10.40 2.01
N VAL A 117 -7.16 -9.50 2.90
CA VAL A 117 -7.60 -9.45 4.30
C VAL A 117 -9.06 -9.03 4.42
N TYR A 118 -9.46 -8.01 3.65
CA TYR A 118 -10.80 -7.45 3.72
C TYR A 118 -11.78 -8.06 2.72
N GLY A 119 -11.29 -8.94 1.83
CA GLY A 119 -12.09 -9.57 0.79
C GLY A 119 -12.69 -8.54 -0.16
N LEU A 120 -11.87 -7.56 -0.57
CA LEU A 120 -12.29 -6.53 -1.52
C LEU A 120 -12.46 -7.15 -2.90
N ASP A 121 -13.45 -6.67 -3.66
CA ASP A 121 -13.71 -7.13 -5.02
C ASP A 121 -12.76 -6.42 -6.01
N LEU A 122 -11.47 -6.70 -5.87
CA LEU A 122 -10.38 -6.14 -6.67
C LEU A 122 -9.34 -7.22 -6.99
N ILE A 123 -8.70 -7.10 -8.15
CA ILE A 123 -7.55 -7.91 -8.55
C ILE A 123 -6.40 -6.94 -8.81
N ALA A 124 -5.42 -6.91 -7.90
CA ALA A 124 -4.27 -6.02 -8.08
C ALA A 124 -3.29 -6.58 -9.13
N ASP A 125 -2.94 -5.76 -10.12
CA ASP A 125 -1.74 -5.95 -10.94
C ASP A 125 -0.66 -4.94 -10.52
N ILE A 126 0.54 -5.44 -10.17
CA ILE A 126 1.64 -4.59 -9.69
C ILE A 126 2.64 -4.39 -10.83
N HIS A 127 2.73 -3.15 -11.29
CA HIS A 127 3.73 -2.72 -12.25
C HIS A 127 4.95 -2.14 -11.55
N THR A 128 6.12 -2.66 -11.92
CA THR A 128 7.42 -2.19 -11.41
C THR A 128 8.28 -1.73 -12.58
N LYS A 129 8.82 -2.64 -13.38
CA LYS A 129 9.72 -2.32 -14.50
C LYS A 129 9.02 -1.61 -15.65
N ASP A 130 7.73 -1.85 -15.78
CA ASP A 130 6.79 -1.28 -16.74
C ASP A 130 5.90 -0.20 -16.11
N ALA A 131 6.20 0.22 -14.89
CA ALA A 131 5.45 1.26 -14.20
C ALA A 131 5.40 2.57 -15.01
N THR A 132 4.21 3.17 -15.08
CA THR A 132 3.99 4.42 -15.81
C THR A 132 4.46 5.63 -15.01
N THR A 133 4.76 6.73 -15.72
CA THR A 133 5.10 8.04 -15.15
C THR A 133 4.06 9.11 -15.48
N ARG A 134 2.85 8.68 -15.88
CA ARG A 134 1.80 9.52 -16.48
C ARG A 134 0.89 10.24 -15.48
N SER A 135 1.22 10.27 -14.19
CA SER A 135 0.42 10.96 -13.17
C SER A 135 1.31 11.51 -12.05
N ASP A 136 0.70 12.19 -11.07
CA ASP A 136 1.37 12.97 -10.04
C ASP A 136 2.35 12.19 -9.15
N HIS A 137 2.16 10.88 -8.98
CA HIS A 137 3.10 10.01 -8.25
C HIS A 137 4.52 10.10 -8.83
N ALA A 138 4.64 10.28 -10.16
CA ALA A 138 5.91 10.34 -10.85
C ALA A 138 6.77 11.54 -10.44
N SER A 139 6.16 12.63 -9.96
CA SER A 139 6.87 13.81 -9.48
C SER A 139 7.71 13.53 -8.22
N PHE A 140 7.36 12.48 -7.45
CA PHE A 140 8.04 12.11 -6.21
C PHE A 140 9.26 11.19 -6.43
N TRP A 141 9.26 10.44 -7.52
CA TRP A 141 10.27 9.43 -7.82
C TRP A 141 11.70 9.96 -7.96
N PRO A 142 11.97 11.11 -8.62
CA PRO A 142 13.32 11.67 -8.69
C PRO A 142 13.96 11.99 -7.34
N GLU A 143 13.13 12.28 -6.33
CA GLU A 143 13.56 12.58 -4.96
C GLU A 143 13.63 11.33 -4.07
N LEU A 144 13.51 10.13 -4.65
CA LEU A 144 13.53 8.84 -3.95
C LEU A 144 12.46 8.72 -2.84
N ILE A 145 11.33 9.39 -3.04
CA ILE A 145 10.17 9.28 -2.15
C ILE A 145 9.30 8.10 -2.64
N PRO A 146 8.96 7.13 -1.78
CA PRO A 146 8.04 6.05 -2.14
C PRO A 146 6.69 6.61 -2.55
N ALA A 147 6.30 6.38 -3.81
CA ALA A 147 5.05 6.86 -4.36
C ALA A 147 4.48 5.84 -5.34
N MET A 148 3.18 5.61 -5.24
CA MET A 148 2.44 4.67 -6.08
C MET A 148 1.29 5.38 -6.77
N LEU A 149 0.98 4.94 -7.98
CA LEU A 149 -0.30 5.21 -8.62
C LEU A 149 -1.20 4.00 -8.44
N LEU A 150 -2.41 4.24 -7.95
CA LEU A 150 -3.54 3.33 -8.07
C LEU A 150 -4.43 3.89 -9.18
N ILE A 151 -4.69 3.09 -10.20
CA ILE A 151 -5.47 3.43 -11.38
C ILE A 151 -6.27 2.20 -11.82
N GLU A 152 -7.41 2.39 -12.47
CA GLU A 152 -8.12 1.33 -13.19
C GLU A 152 -7.21 0.57 -14.18
N ASP A 153 -7.67 -0.55 -14.73
CA ASP A 153 -6.96 -1.31 -15.79
C ASP A 153 -6.85 -0.50 -17.10
N TYR A 154 -6.02 0.53 -17.05
CA TYR A 154 -5.81 1.46 -18.15
C TYR A 154 -4.76 0.90 -19.13
N PHE A 155 -3.81 0.09 -18.64
CA PHE A 155 -2.70 -0.41 -19.45
C PHE A 155 -2.82 -1.89 -19.87
N GLY A 156 -3.68 -2.68 -19.22
CA GLY A 156 -3.93 -4.10 -19.49
C GLY A 156 -5.05 -4.37 -20.51
N GLY A 157 -5.84 -3.36 -20.86
CA GLY A 157 -6.73 -3.39 -22.03
C GLY A 157 -8.17 -3.01 -21.78
N ASP A 158 -8.50 -2.49 -20.58
CA ASP A 158 -9.83 -2.05 -20.19
C ASP A 158 -9.91 -0.54 -19.88
N SER A 159 -9.06 0.27 -20.52
CA SER A 159 -9.07 1.72 -20.32
C SER A 159 -10.43 2.33 -20.66
N THR A 160 -10.89 3.30 -19.86
CA THR A 160 -12.07 4.09 -20.20
C THR A 160 -11.97 4.69 -21.62
N PRO A 161 -12.99 4.52 -22.50
CA PRO A 161 -12.97 5.09 -23.83
C PRO A 161 -13.29 6.60 -23.83
N PHE A 162 -13.57 7.18 -22.66
CA PHE A 162 -14.01 8.56 -22.50
C PHE A 162 -12.90 9.50 -22.03
N TYR A 163 -11.69 8.99 -21.79
CA TYR A 163 -10.51 9.75 -21.36
C TYR A 163 -10.29 11.01 -22.20
N HIS A 164 -10.14 12.16 -21.54
CA HIS A 164 -9.95 13.48 -22.18
C HIS A 164 -11.07 13.88 -23.14
N THR A 165 -12.30 13.42 -22.90
CA THR A 165 -13.46 13.80 -23.72
C THR A 165 -14.57 14.48 -22.93
N THR A 166 -15.44 15.19 -23.64
CA THR A 166 -16.69 15.73 -23.10
C THR A 166 -17.71 14.66 -22.64
N ASP A 167 -17.45 13.39 -22.92
CA ASP A 167 -18.28 12.25 -22.53
C ASP A 167 -17.77 11.53 -21.27
N ASP A 168 -16.61 11.92 -20.70
CA ASP A 168 -16.20 11.49 -19.36
C ASP A 168 -17.17 12.08 -18.33
N ARG A 169 -18.16 11.29 -17.90
CA ARG A 169 -19.31 11.74 -17.12
C ARG A 169 -19.66 10.74 -16.05
N ILE A 170 -20.31 11.19 -14.98
CA ILE A 170 -20.76 10.33 -13.88
C ILE A 170 -21.53 9.09 -14.35
N SER A 171 -22.28 9.18 -15.46
CA SER A 171 -23.03 8.05 -16.02
C SER A 171 -22.18 6.93 -16.62
N THR A 172 -20.89 7.14 -16.84
CA THR A 172 -19.95 6.14 -17.36
C THR A 172 -19.19 5.41 -16.27
N LEU A 173 -19.34 5.83 -15.01
CA LEU A 173 -18.61 5.28 -13.88
C LEU A 173 -19.25 4.00 -13.35
N ASP A 174 -18.41 3.04 -12.97
CA ASP A 174 -18.73 1.96 -12.05
C ASP A 174 -18.45 2.43 -10.60
N THR A 175 -19.52 2.74 -9.88
CA THR A 175 -19.42 3.23 -8.51
C THR A 175 -19.11 2.13 -7.49
N ASP A 176 -19.41 0.88 -7.79
CA ASP A 176 -19.11 -0.24 -6.89
C ASP A 176 -17.61 -0.55 -6.95
N TYR A 177 -17.04 -0.59 -8.17
CA TYR A 177 -15.59 -0.67 -8.39
C TYR A 177 -14.84 0.49 -7.72
N LEU A 178 -15.27 1.74 -7.95
CA LEU A 178 -14.72 2.91 -7.27
C LEU A 178 -14.79 2.77 -5.75
N THR A 179 -15.88 2.23 -5.21
CA THR A 179 -16.04 2.05 -3.76
C THR A 179 -14.99 1.10 -3.20
N GLU A 180 -14.67 0.00 -3.89
CA GLU A 180 -13.59 -0.90 -3.48
C GLU A 180 -12.21 -0.22 -3.57
N GLY A 181 -11.95 0.53 -4.65
CA GLY A 181 -10.73 1.35 -4.81
C GLY A 181 -10.55 2.42 -3.71
N VAL A 182 -11.65 3.01 -3.23
CA VAL A 182 -11.60 3.92 -2.08
C VAL A 182 -11.34 3.16 -0.78
N LYS A 183 -11.97 2.01 -0.55
CA LYS A 183 -11.74 1.21 0.67
C LYS A 183 -10.27 0.83 0.83
N ILE A 184 -9.65 0.28 -0.22
CA ILE A 184 -8.23 -0.10 -0.17
C ILE A 184 -7.34 1.11 0.12
N SER A 185 -7.64 2.26 -0.47
CA SER A 185 -6.91 3.53 -0.27
C SER A 185 -7.00 4.05 1.17
N VAL A 186 -8.19 3.97 1.78
CA VAL A 186 -8.39 4.36 3.19
C VAL A 186 -7.64 3.44 4.13
N VAL A 187 -7.74 2.13 3.92
CA VAL A 187 -7.07 1.13 4.77
C VAL A 187 -5.55 1.24 4.65
N TRP A 188 -5.02 1.42 3.44
CA TRP A 188 -3.59 1.63 3.21
C TRP A 188 -3.11 2.88 3.94
N THR A 189 -3.82 4.00 3.78
CA THR A 189 -3.49 5.27 4.42
C THR A 189 -3.50 5.14 5.95
N ALA A 190 -4.54 4.52 6.51
CA ALA A 190 -4.63 4.26 7.95
C ALA A 190 -3.49 3.37 8.45
N THR A 191 -3.11 2.36 7.67
CA THR A 191 -2.02 1.43 8.01
C THR A 191 -0.67 2.15 8.03
N MET A 192 -0.37 2.93 6.98
CA MET A 192 0.85 3.74 6.91
C MET A 192 0.90 4.77 8.04
N ALA A 193 -0.22 5.44 8.33
CA ALA A 193 -0.31 6.45 9.38
C ALA A 193 -0.16 5.91 10.80
N GLN A 194 -0.36 4.60 11.01
CA GLN A 194 -0.19 3.92 12.29
C GLN A 194 1.14 3.15 12.40
N SER A 195 1.87 3.03 11.28
CA SER A 195 3.08 2.22 11.19
C SER A 195 4.19 2.76 12.07
N ASP A 196 4.82 1.91 12.88
CA ASP A 196 6.14 2.21 13.42
C ASP A 196 7.12 1.89 12.29
N ALA A 197 7.92 2.87 11.82
CA ALA A 197 8.83 2.74 10.67
C ALA A 197 9.47 1.33 10.63
N PHE A 198 9.08 0.54 9.62
CA PHE A 198 9.19 -0.91 9.67
C PHE A 198 10.65 -1.36 9.57
N ASN A 199 11.23 -1.86 10.66
CA ASN A 199 12.25 -2.91 10.60
C ASN A 199 12.31 -3.79 11.87
N PRO A 200 11.40 -4.76 12.04
CA PRO A 200 11.43 -5.69 13.16
C PRO A 200 12.62 -6.68 13.13
N ALA A 201 13.34 -6.81 12.01
CA ALA A 201 14.47 -7.72 11.86
C ALA A 201 15.83 -7.10 12.27
N ILE A 202 15.99 -5.77 12.17
CA ILE A 202 17.27 -5.08 12.44
C ILE A 202 17.43 -4.67 13.92
N MET A 203 16.34 -4.50 14.67
CA MET A 203 16.42 -3.98 16.05
C MET A 203 17.00 -4.95 17.09
N GLU A 204 17.08 -6.26 16.82
CA GLU A 204 17.71 -7.22 17.72
C GLU A 204 18.37 -8.37 16.94
N ASN A 205 19.54 -8.14 16.33
CA ASN A 205 20.50 -9.23 16.12
C ASN A 205 21.64 -9.15 17.16
N PRO A 206 21.43 -9.63 18.40
CA PRO A 206 22.50 -9.75 19.37
C PRO A 206 23.51 -10.87 19.04
N TYR A 207 23.34 -11.62 17.94
CA TYR A 207 24.08 -12.86 17.66
C TYR A 207 24.62 -12.93 16.19
N PRO A 208 25.59 -12.07 15.82
CA PRO A 208 26.04 -11.91 14.43
C PRO A 208 26.76 -13.12 13.82
N ASP A 209 27.23 -14.09 14.62
CA ASP A 209 28.20 -15.10 14.16
C ASP A 209 27.64 -16.52 13.93
N GLU A 210 26.35 -16.80 14.20
CA GLU A 210 25.77 -18.14 14.04
C GLU A 210 24.48 -18.16 13.20
N VAL A 211 24.38 -19.16 12.31
CA VAL A 211 23.23 -19.33 11.41
C VAL A 211 22.00 -19.82 12.18
N ILE A 212 21.07 -18.89 12.43
CA ILE A 212 19.70 -19.23 12.82
C ILE A 212 18.92 -19.58 11.54
N LEU A 213 18.34 -20.77 11.48
CA LEU A 213 17.41 -21.14 10.41
C LEU A 213 15.99 -20.97 10.92
N PHE A 214 15.21 -20.14 10.26
CA PHE A 214 13.80 -19.89 10.54
C PHE A 214 13.02 -20.02 9.23
N LYS A 215 11.89 -20.75 9.27
CA LYS A 215 10.91 -20.79 8.18
C LYS A 215 9.51 -21.18 8.65
N LEU A 216 8.48 -20.44 8.24
CA LEU A 216 7.07 -20.79 8.42
C LEU A 216 6.68 -21.92 7.46
N THR A 217 5.75 -22.77 7.87
CA THR A 217 5.25 -23.86 7.01
C THR A 217 4.02 -23.47 6.19
N THR A 218 3.37 -22.37 6.54
CA THR A 218 2.23 -21.80 5.81
C THR A 218 2.30 -20.29 5.90
N HIS A 219 1.87 -19.63 4.84
CA HIS A 219 1.79 -18.17 4.75
C HIS A 219 0.34 -17.68 4.73
N GLN A 220 -0.64 -18.59 4.88
CA GLN A 220 -2.05 -18.28 5.07
C GLN A 220 -2.67 -19.28 6.06
N THR A 221 -3.43 -18.80 7.04
CA THR A 221 -4.06 -19.65 8.07
C THR A 221 -5.24 -18.96 8.72
N ASP A 222 -6.07 -19.71 9.44
CA ASP A 222 -7.19 -19.25 10.26
C ASP A 222 -6.88 -19.12 11.76
N ALA A 223 -5.90 -19.90 12.25
CA ALA A 223 -5.60 -19.93 13.68
C ALA A 223 -4.18 -20.39 14.05
N ILE A 224 -3.47 -21.12 13.17
CA ILE A 224 -2.23 -21.81 13.55
C ILE A 224 -1.20 -21.73 12.44
N VAL A 225 -0.02 -21.22 12.77
CA VAL A 225 1.16 -21.35 11.93
C VAL A 225 2.19 -22.24 12.61
N TRP A 226 2.93 -23.01 11.81
CA TRP A 226 4.08 -23.75 12.31
C TRP A 226 5.36 -23.09 11.88
N MET A 227 6.30 -23.02 12.80
CA MET A 227 7.64 -22.50 12.58
C MET A 227 8.65 -23.65 12.64
N ASN A 228 9.45 -23.82 11.59
CA ASN A 228 10.65 -24.64 11.62
C ASN A 228 11.84 -23.78 12.05
N ILE A 229 12.53 -24.19 13.10
CA ILE A 229 13.65 -23.43 13.65
C ILE A 229 14.85 -24.29 14.03
N LYS A 230 16.06 -23.79 13.78
CA LYS A 230 17.31 -24.30 14.35
C LYS A 230 18.09 -23.11 14.89
N THR A 231 18.37 -23.11 16.18
CA THR A 231 19.05 -22.00 16.86
C THR A 231 19.91 -22.51 18.02
N PRO A 232 21.14 -22.01 18.18
CA PRO A 232 21.95 -22.27 19.38
C PRO A 232 21.56 -21.36 20.57
N TYR A 233 20.63 -20.42 20.35
CA TYR A 233 20.19 -19.45 21.36
C TYR A 233 18.79 -19.74 21.86
N ARG A 234 18.49 -19.19 23.04
CA ARG A 234 17.11 -19.10 23.53
C ARG A 234 16.48 -17.87 22.90
N ILE A 235 15.42 -18.08 22.12
CA ILE A 235 14.77 -17.02 21.34
C ILE A 235 13.31 -16.88 21.73
N THR A 236 12.75 -15.68 21.57
CA THR A 236 11.34 -15.41 21.86
C THR A 236 10.66 -14.91 20.58
N PRO A 237 9.93 -15.76 19.85
CA PRO A 237 9.21 -15.32 18.66
C PRO A 237 8.11 -14.33 19.03
N ALA A 238 7.88 -13.35 18.16
CA ALA A 238 6.80 -12.39 18.30
C ALA A 238 6.06 -12.17 16.98
N VAL A 239 4.78 -11.82 17.07
CA VAL A 239 3.94 -11.43 15.94
C VAL A 239 3.87 -9.91 15.88
N TYR A 240 4.05 -9.37 14.68
CA TYR A 240 3.91 -7.96 14.35
C TYR A 240 2.77 -7.79 13.34
N ASN A 241 1.95 -6.74 13.49
CA ASN A 241 0.92 -6.39 12.50
C ASN A 241 1.49 -5.56 11.34
N MET A 242 0.66 -5.21 10.35
CA MET A 242 1.03 -4.34 9.22
C MET A 242 1.54 -2.96 9.62
N ALA A 243 1.17 -2.48 10.80
CA ALA A 243 1.70 -1.25 11.36
C ALA A 243 3.06 -1.46 12.08
N GLY A 244 3.71 -2.62 11.96
CA GLY A 244 4.96 -2.92 12.65
C GLY A 244 4.83 -3.11 14.17
N GLN A 245 3.62 -3.08 14.72
CA GLN A 245 3.38 -3.15 16.16
C GLN A 245 3.44 -4.60 16.63
N LYS A 246 4.15 -4.85 17.73
CA LYS A 246 4.21 -6.16 18.39
C LYS A 246 2.86 -6.49 19.04
N VAL A 247 2.10 -7.38 18.43
CA VAL A 247 0.73 -7.74 18.87
C VAL A 247 0.66 -9.04 19.66
N LYS A 248 1.69 -9.90 19.57
CA LYS A 248 1.74 -11.16 20.33
C LYS A 248 3.18 -11.58 20.61
N VAL A 249 3.44 -12.12 21.80
CA VAL A 249 4.73 -12.70 22.17
C VAL A 249 4.52 -14.14 22.57
N PHE A 250 5.32 -15.05 22.01
CA PHE A 250 5.22 -16.48 22.31
C PHE A 250 6.14 -16.86 23.47
N THR A 251 5.92 -18.07 24.00
CA THR A 251 6.83 -18.67 24.95
C THR A 251 8.22 -18.86 24.31
N PRO A 252 9.31 -18.60 25.04
CA PRO A 252 10.65 -18.75 24.49
C PRO A 252 10.95 -20.19 24.04
N VAL A 253 11.61 -20.31 22.89
CA VAL A 253 12.09 -21.58 22.32
C VAL A 253 13.49 -21.86 22.84
N SER A 254 13.71 -23.08 23.31
CA SER A 254 15.02 -23.51 23.84
C SER A 254 16.03 -23.79 22.71
N PRO A 255 17.33 -23.56 22.96
CA PRO A 255 18.40 -23.91 22.02
C PRO A 255 18.33 -25.36 21.53
N SER A 256 18.64 -25.58 20.25
CA SER A 256 18.80 -26.89 19.66
C SER A 256 19.68 -26.89 18.41
N VAL A 257 20.62 -27.83 18.38
CA VAL A 257 21.50 -28.10 17.23
C VAL A 257 20.79 -28.86 16.10
N THR A 258 19.58 -29.38 16.35
CA THR A 258 18.70 -30.00 15.34
C THR A 258 17.47 -29.14 15.11
N ARG A 259 16.85 -29.30 13.92
CA ARG A 259 15.64 -28.56 13.56
C ARG A 259 14.46 -28.96 14.46
N GLN A 260 13.81 -27.97 15.04
CA GLN A 260 12.58 -28.08 15.80
C GLN A 260 11.41 -27.56 14.96
N ARG A 261 10.22 -28.11 15.18
CA ARG A 261 8.96 -27.60 14.64
C ARG A 261 8.08 -27.14 15.79
N ILE A 262 7.78 -25.85 15.83
CA ILE A 262 7.06 -25.19 16.92
C ILE A 262 5.66 -24.80 16.43
N ARG A 263 4.63 -25.12 17.21
CA ARG A 263 3.24 -24.68 16.98
C ARG A 263 3.08 -23.27 17.54
N LEU A 264 2.62 -22.33 16.73
CA LEU A 264 2.32 -20.97 17.15
C LEU A 264 0.81 -20.75 17.02
N ASP A 265 0.16 -20.53 18.17
CA ASP A 265 -1.28 -20.33 18.26
C ASP A 265 -1.61 -18.86 18.07
N LEU A 266 -2.39 -18.51 17.05
CA LEU A 266 -2.74 -17.14 16.68
C LEU A 266 -4.12 -16.73 17.19
N SER A 267 -4.78 -17.59 17.97
CA SER A 267 -6.07 -17.28 18.61
C SER A 267 -6.00 -15.93 19.35
N GLY A 268 -7.03 -15.12 19.14
CA GLY A 268 -7.13 -13.76 19.70
C GLY A 268 -6.66 -12.64 18.77
N LEU A 269 -5.94 -12.92 17.69
CA LEU A 269 -5.63 -11.93 16.65
C LEU A 269 -6.76 -11.83 15.62
N GLY A 270 -7.11 -10.63 15.17
CA GLY A 270 -8.10 -10.41 14.10
C GLY A 270 -7.61 -10.92 12.75
N ALA A 271 -8.47 -10.90 11.73
CA ALA A 271 -7.99 -11.08 10.36
C ALA A 271 -7.00 -9.95 10.01
N GLY A 272 -5.97 -10.26 9.23
CA GLY A 272 -4.92 -9.29 8.93
C GLY A 272 -3.65 -9.92 8.37
N VAL A 273 -2.76 -9.07 7.87
CA VAL A 273 -1.39 -9.48 7.53
C VAL A 273 -0.47 -9.25 8.71
N TYR A 274 0.40 -10.23 8.93
CA TYR A 274 1.26 -10.29 10.09
C TYR A 274 2.64 -10.82 9.71
N TRP A 275 3.62 -10.50 10.54
CA TRP A 275 4.98 -11.02 10.43
C TRP A 275 5.33 -11.75 11.71
N ILE A 276 6.00 -12.90 11.57
CA ILE A 276 6.69 -13.52 12.70
C ILE A 276 8.15 -13.09 12.66
N GLY A 277 8.57 -12.43 13.73
CA GLY A 277 9.97 -12.11 13.97
C GLY A 277 10.60 -13.07 14.95
N VAL A 278 11.82 -13.49 14.60
CA VAL A 278 12.76 -14.18 15.48
C VAL A 278 14.02 -13.32 15.55
N PRO A 279 14.55 -13.02 16.75
CA PRO A 279 15.80 -12.25 16.88
C PRO A 279 16.94 -12.87 16.07
N GLY A 280 17.66 -12.05 15.30
CA GLY A 280 18.77 -12.48 14.46
C GLY A 280 18.39 -13.13 13.13
N THR A 281 17.12 -13.10 12.70
CA THR A 281 16.70 -13.53 11.36
C THR A 281 15.84 -12.47 10.66
N PRO A 282 15.73 -12.49 9.33
CA PRO A 282 14.62 -11.83 8.64
C PRO A 282 13.28 -12.30 9.21
N VAL A 283 12.28 -11.41 9.17
CA VAL A 283 10.91 -11.76 9.51
C VAL A 283 10.26 -12.57 8.38
N GLU A 284 9.24 -13.37 8.70
CA GLU A 284 8.43 -14.04 7.68
C GLU A 284 6.96 -13.63 7.77
N LYS A 285 6.40 -13.23 6.62
CA LYS A 285 5.02 -12.78 6.43
C LYS A 285 4.04 -13.95 6.41
N PHE A 286 2.84 -13.73 6.94
CA PHE A 286 1.68 -14.61 6.80
C PHE A 286 0.37 -13.81 6.86
N VAL A 287 -0.68 -14.32 6.22
CA VAL A 287 -2.04 -13.78 6.23
C VAL A 287 -2.92 -14.60 7.17
N LEU A 288 -3.60 -13.93 8.10
CA LEU A 288 -4.60 -14.54 8.97
C LEU A 288 -5.99 -14.22 8.40
N ILE A 289 -6.65 -15.23 7.87
CA ILE A 289 -8.02 -15.15 7.33
C ILE A 289 -8.99 -15.68 8.38
N ARG A 290 -10.17 -15.07 8.57
CA ARG A 290 -11.16 -15.56 9.55
C ARG A 290 -12.54 -15.73 8.92
#